data_AF-A0A934XPV1-F1
#
_entry.id   AF-A0A934XPV1-F1
#
_cell.length_a   1.000
_cell.length_b   1.000
_cell.length_c   1.000
_cell.angle_alpha   90.00
_cell.angle_beta   90.00
_cell.angle_gamma   90.00
#
_symmetry.space_group_name_H-M   'P 1'
#
loop_
_entity.id
_entity.type
_entity.pdbx_description
1 polymer ?
#
loop_
_entity_poly.entity_id
_entity_poly.type
_entity_poly.pdbx_seq_one_letter_code
_entity_poly.pdbx_strand_id
1 'polypeptide(L)'
;MRELSLHILDLVQNAREAGASRVSVTIEERCAADRMTICIADNGRGMDAATIGRVTDPFFTTRRTRHVGLGLPLAAAAAQRAGGDLAIVSQPGQGTAVTLTFQLSHWDRAPLGDMPATLLAVLLGSEAFDMVYTHVVDANRFSIDSAELRGELGEVPLTHPAVQQWLADYLAEGERAIYGKAEDTGGSEAHP
;
A
#
# COMPACT_ATOMS: atom_id res chain seq x y z
N MET A 1 -0.15 -12.92 -13.92
CA MET A 1 0.07 -12.77 -12.46
C MET A 1 -0.52 -11.41 -12.08
N ARG A 2 -1.33 -11.28 -11.02
CA ARG A 2 -1.83 -9.96 -10.59
C ARG A 2 -0.69 -9.19 -9.93
N GLU A 3 -0.65 -7.88 -10.14
CA GLU A 3 0.30 -6.98 -9.48
C GLU A 3 -0.03 -6.82 -8.00
N LEU A 4 0.98 -6.53 -7.17
CA LEU A 4 0.78 -6.33 -5.73
C LEU A 4 -0.02 -5.06 -5.42
N SER A 5 0.08 -4.03 -6.27
CA SER A 5 -0.73 -2.82 -6.25
C SER A 5 -2.24 -3.11 -6.20
N LEU A 6 -2.70 -4.14 -6.92
CA LEU A 6 -4.10 -4.57 -6.90
C LEU A 6 -4.48 -5.21 -5.55
N HIS A 7 -3.57 -5.93 -4.91
CA HIS A 7 -3.78 -6.44 -3.55
C HIS A 7 -3.83 -5.29 -2.53
N ILE A 8 -2.96 -4.30 -2.67
CA ILE A 8 -2.99 -3.08 -1.85
C ILE A 8 -4.35 -2.37 -2.02
N LEU A 9 -4.81 -2.18 -3.25
CA LEU A 9 -6.10 -1.57 -3.54
C LEU A 9 -7.25 -2.33 -2.86
N ASP A 10 -7.29 -3.66 -3.00
CA ASP A 10 -8.32 -4.50 -2.36
C ASP A 10 -8.31 -4.36 -0.82
N LEU A 11 -7.13 -4.27 -0.21
CA LEU A 11 -6.97 -4.10 1.25
C LEU A 11 -7.35 -2.69 1.71
N VAL A 12 -7.02 -1.64 0.95
CA VAL A 12 -7.48 -0.27 1.23
C VAL A 12 -9.01 -0.19 1.12
N GLN A 13 -9.62 -0.91 0.17
CA GLN A 13 -11.07 -0.97 0.08
C GLN A 13 -11.70 -1.74 1.25
N ASN A 14 -11.05 -2.79 1.77
CA ASN A 14 -11.49 -3.45 3.01
C ASN A 14 -11.52 -2.45 4.19
N ALA A 15 -10.50 -1.60 4.32
CA ALA A 15 -10.44 -0.58 5.36
C ALA A 15 -11.61 0.42 5.25
N ARG A 16 -11.92 0.89 4.04
CA ARG A 16 -13.07 1.78 3.79
C ARG A 16 -14.39 1.12 4.17
N GLU A 17 -14.61 -0.13 3.77
CA GLU A 17 -15.81 -0.88 4.14
C GLU A 17 -15.90 -1.20 5.64
N ALA A 18 -14.76 -1.22 6.34
CA ALA A 18 -14.68 -1.32 7.79
C ALA A 18 -15.01 0.00 8.50
N GLY A 19 -15.29 1.07 7.75
CA GLY A 19 -15.62 2.40 8.27
C GLY A 19 -14.40 3.21 8.71
N ALA A 20 -13.20 2.87 8.23
CA ALA A 20 -12.01 3.64 8.53
C ALA A 20 -12.10 5.04 7.91
N SER A 21 -11.76 6.06 8.69
CA SER A 21 -11.59 7.43 8.19
C SER A 21 -10.16 7.68 7.69
N ARG A 22 -9.20 6.86 8.16
CA ARG A 22 -7.79 6.96 7.80
C ARG A 22 -7.17 5.58 7.54
N VAL A 23 -6.35 5.49 6.51
CA VAL A 23 -5.45 4.35 6.26
C VAL A 23 -4.02 4.83 6.05
N SER A 24 -3.06 4.02 6.49
CA SER A 24 -1.66 4.15 6.14
C SER A 24 -1.22 2.94 5.33
N VAL A 25 -0.61 3.19 4.18
CA VAL A 25 0.05 2.18 3.35
C VAL A 25 1.55 2.44 3.40
N THR A 26 2.32 1.47 3.88
CA THR A 26 3.77 1.53 3.94
C THR A 26 4.38 0.39 3.15
N ILE A 27 5.26 0.72 2.21
CA ILE A 27 6.07 -0.24 1.46
C ILE A 27 7.52 -0.01 1.86
N GLU A 28 8.20 -1.06 2.29
CA GLU A 28 9.60 -1.04 2.64
C GLU A 28 10.35 -2.13 1.88
N GLU A 29 11.29 -1.72 1.03
CA GLU A 29 12.20 -2.58 0.30
C GLU A 29 13.60 -2.44 0.90
N ARG A 30 14.14 -3.56 1.37
CA ARG A 30 15.48 -3.68 1.95
C ARG A 30 16.30 -4.62 1.08
N CYS A 31 17.02 -4.07 0.11
CA CYS A 31 17.77 -4.87 -0.88
C CYS A 31 18.84 -5.73 -0.20
N ALA A 32 19.57 -5.17 0.76
CA ALA A 32 20.61 -5.89 1.51
C ALA A 32 20.05 -7.04 2.37
N ALA A 33 18.78 -6.97 2.76
CA ALA A 33 18.10 -8.01 3.53
C ALA A 33 17.22 -8.92 2.65
N ASP A 34 17.25 -8.72 1.33
CA ASP A 34 16.41 -9.42 0.34
C ASP A 34 14.92 -9.46 0.71
N ARG A 35 14.40 -8.36 1.28
CA ARG A 35 13.06 -8.33 1.89
C ARG A 35 12.27 -7.11 1.46
N MET A 36 11.02 -7.35 1.06
CA MET A 36 9.99 -6.34 0.91
C MET A 36 8.89 -6.56 1.93
N THR A 37 8.42 -5.48 2.54
CA THR A 37 7.29 -5.47 3.48
C THR A 37 6.25 -4.48 3.01
N ILE A 38 5.00 -4.92 2.93
CA ILE A 38 3.85 -4.06 2.63
C ILE A 38 2.95 -4.09 3.87
N CYS A 39 2.73 -2.94 4.50
CA CYS A 39 1.87 -2.78 5.66
C CYS A 39 0.70 -1.85 5.32
N ILE A 40 -0.52 -2.31 5.58
CA ILE A 40 -1.74 -1.52 5.46
C ILE A 40 -2.37 -1.47 6.84
N ALA A 41 -2.47 -0.29 7.43
CA ALA A 41 -3.10 -0.09 8.72
C ALA A 41 -4.24 0.91 8.64
N ASP A 42 -5.39 0.58 9.22
CA ASP A 42 -6.59 1.41 9.24
C ASP A 42 -7.11 1.63 10.66
N ASN A 43 -7.95 2.65 10.84
CA ASN A 43 -8.63 2.95 12.09
C ASN A 43 -10.12 2.56 12.07
N GLY A 44 -10.50 1.56 11.28
CA GLY A 44 -11.87 1.10 11.16
C GLY A 44 -12.35 0.28 12.37
N ARG A 45 -13.45 -0.46 12.20
CA ARG A 45 -14.06 -1.24 13.28
C ARG A 45 -13.21 -2.38 13.85
N GLY A 46 -12.13 -2.77 13.17
CA GLY A 46 -11.30 -3.92 13.54
C GLY A 46 -12.03 -5.27 13.53
N MET A 47 -11.38 -6.30 14.06
CA MET A 47 -11.81 -7.70 14.05
C MET A 47 -11.53 -8.35 15.41
N ASP A 48 -12.40 -9.27 15.83
CA ASP A 48 -12.15 -10.12 16.99
C ASP A 48 -11.25 -11.32 16.62
N ALA A 49 -10.75 -12.04 17.63
CA ALA A 49 -9.85 -13.18 17.42
C ALA A 49 -10.48 -14.30 16.58
N ALA A 50 -11.80 -14.53 16.72
CA ALA A 50 -12.52 -15.52 15.94
C ALA A 50 -12.58 -15.15 14.45
N THR A 51 -12.77 -13.86 14.15
CA THR A 51 -12.76 -13.31 12.80
C THR A 51 -11.35 -13.37 12.22
N ILE A 52 -10.30 -13.00 12.98
CA ILE A 52 -8.90 -13.10 12.53
C ILE A 52 -8.55 -14.55 12.13
N GLY A 53 -9.03 -15.55 12.88
CA GLY A 53 -8.82 -16.96 12.53
C GLY A 53 -9.50 -17.42 11.24
N ARG A 54 -10.42 -16.62 10.68
CA ARG A 54 -11.22 -16.94 9.49
C ARG A 54 -10.97 -16.02 8.31
N VAL A 55 -10.42 -14.82 8.49
CA VAL A 55 -10.26 -13.83 7.41
C VAL A 55 -9.28 -14.23 6.31
N THR A 56 -8.45 -15.24 6.57
CA THR A 56 -7.56 -15.86 5.58
C THR A 56 -8.22 -17.01 4.82
N ASP A 57 -9.44 -17.42 5.19
CA ASP A 57 -10.24 -18.40 4.45
C ASP A 57 -10.86 -17.74 3.20
N PRO A 58 -10.54 -18.22 1.97
CA PRO A 58 -11.13 -17.72 0.72
C PRO A 58 -12.66 -17.65 0.69
N PHE A 59 -13.34 -18.50 1.45
CA PHE A 59 -14.81 -18.59 1.48
C PHE A 59 -15.44 -17.75 2.59
N PHE A 60 -14.63 -17.12 3.46
CA PHE A 60 -15.12 -16.23 4.49
C PHE A 60 -15.13 -14.78 4.00
N THR A 61 -16.28 -14.12 4.12
CA THR A 61 -16.41 -12.68 3.85
C THR A 61 -17.49 -12.08 4.72
N THR A 62 -17.25 -10.86 5.21
CA THR A 62 -18.27 -10.03 5.86
C THR A 62 -18.96 -9.08 4.88
N ARG A 63 -18.52 -9.04 3.61
CA ARG A 63 -19.11 -8.19 2.57
C ARG A 63 -20.45 -8.75 2.12
N ARG A 64 -21.48 -7.91 2.03
CA ARG A 64 -22.84 -8.33 1.58
C ARG A 64 -22.99 -8.34 0.06
N THR A 65 -22.22 -7.54 -0.66
CA THR A 65 -22.33 -7.35 -2.12
C THR A 65 -21.45 -8.30 -2.93
N ARG A 66 -20.42 -8.90 -2.31
CA ARG A 66 -19.52 -9.87 -2.94
C ARG A 66 -19.49 -11.14 -2.10
N HIS A 67 -19.91 -12.25 -2.70
CA HIS A 67 -19.98 -13.55 -2.00
C HIS A 67 -18.62 -14.22 -1.74
N VAL A 68 -17.51 -13.58 -2.11
CA VAL A 68 -16.15 -14.15 -1.92
C VAL A 68 -15.21 -13.08 -1.36
N GLY A 69 -14.48 -13.42 -0.30
CA GLY A 69 -13.57 -12.53 0.43
C GLY A 69 -12.12 -12.63 -0.06
N LEU A 70 -11.90 -12.61 -1.38
CA LEU A 70 -10.62 -13.06 -1.95
C LEU A 70 -9.43 -12.10 -1.74
N GLY A 71 -9.63 -10.84 -1.36
CA GLY A 71 -8.54 -9.86 -1.31
C GLY A 71 -7.38 -10.30 -0.41
N LEU A 72 -7.68 -10.58 0.85
CA LEU A 72 -6.69 -10.97 1.85
C LEU A 72 -6.14 -12.41 1.64
N PRO A 73 -6.97 -13.44 1.35
CA PRO A 73 -6.48 -14.78 1.04
C PRO A 73 -5.58 -14.84 -0.21
N LEU A 74 -5.88 -14.07 -1.26
CA LEU A 74 -5.03 -14.01 -2.45
C LEU A 74 -3.70 -13.29 -2.16
N ALA A 75 -3.73 -12.23 -1.36
CA ALA A 75 -2.51 -11.53 -0.93
C ALA A 75 -1.62 -12.44 -0.06
N ALA A 76 -2.22 -13.18 0.88
CA ALA A 76 -1.52 -14.17 1.69
C ALA A 76 -0.84 -15.24 0.82
N ALA A 77 -1.59 -15.80 -0.13
CA ALA A 77 -1.05 -16.80 -1.03
C ALA A 77 0.06 -16.23 -1.92
N ALA A 78 -0.02 -14.97 -2.33
CA ALA A 78 1.04 -14.30 -3.09
C ALA A 78 2.32 -14.14 -2.26
N ALA A 79 2.21 -13.71 -1.01
CA ALA A 79 3.34 -13.61 -0.08
C ALA A 79 4.00 -14.98 0.16
N GLN A 80 3.20 -16.00 0.47
CA GLN A 80 3.69 -17.36 0.73
C GLN A 80 4.41 -17.98 -0.47
N ARG A 81 3.89 -17.80 -1.69
CA ARG A 81 4.57 -18.26 -2.91
C ARG A 81 5.87 -17.53 -3.19
N ALA A 82 6.06 -16.34 -2.65
CA ALA A 82 7.21 -15.49 -2.86
C ALA A 82 8.17 -15.46 -1.65
N GLY A 83 8.21 -16.55 -0.87
CA GLY A 83 9.14 -16.72 0.25
C GLY A 83 8.86 -15.83 1.47
N GLY A 84 7.65 -15.28 1.58
CA GLY A 84 7.24 -14.47 2.73
C GLY A 84 5.95 -14.96 3.39
N ASP A 85 5.29 -14.07 4.12
CA ASP A 85 4.15 -14.42 4.97
C ASP A 85 3.17 -13.25 5.16
N LEU A 86 2.03 -13.53 5.80
CA LEU A 86 1.00 -12.58 6.18
C LEU A 86 0.86 -12.54 7.72
N ALA A 87 0.93 -11.35 8.30
CA ALA A 87 0.56 -11.09 9.68
C ALA A 87 -0.62 -10.11 9.76
N ILE A 88 -1.52 -10.33 10.73
CA ILE A 88 -2.67 -9.46 10.98
C ILE A 88 -2.72 -9.13 12.46
N VAL A 89 -2.80 -7.84 12.78
CA VAL A 89 -3.05 -7.34 14.13
C VAL A 89 -4.33 -6.52 14.09
N SER A 90 -5.34 -6.92 14.85
CA SER A 90 -6.61 -6.19 14.91
C SER A 90 -7.30 -6.39 16.25
N GLN A 91 -8.04 -5.38 16.69
CA GLN A 91 -8.92 -5.45 17.84
C GLN A 91 -10.21 -4.69 17.54
N PRO A 92 -11.37 -5.14 18.04
CA PRO A 92 -12.63 -4.42 17.85
C PRO A 92 -12.53 -2.96 18.33
N GLY A 93 -12.91 -2.03 17.46
CA GLY A 93 -12.87 -0.58 17.70
C GLY A 93 -11.51 0.09 17.54
N GLN A 94 -10.42 -0.67 17.30
CA GLN A 94 -9.05 -0.13 17.22
C GLN A 94 -8.45 -0.18 15.80
N GLY A 95 -9.19 -0.71 14.83
CA GLY A 95 -8.72 -0.88 13.46
C GLY A 95 -7.98 -2.18 13.20
N THR A 96 -7.31 -2.23 12.05
CA THR A 96 -6.62 -3.42 11.54
C THR A 96 -5.28 -3.02 10.94
N ALA A 97 -4.23 -3.81 11.20
CA ALA A 97 -2.97 -3.76 10.50
C ALA A 97 -2.71 -5.11 9.81
N VAL A 98 -2.48 -5.07 8.51
CA VAL A 98 -2.16 -6.21 7.64
C VAL A 98 -0.74 -6.02 7.14
N THR A 99 0.15 -6.97 7.42
CA THR A 99 1.55 -6.94 7.00
C THR A 99 1.84 -8.14 6.11
N LEU A 100 2.24 -7.88 4.87
CA LEU A 100 2.71 -8.88 3.92
C LEU A 100 4.22 -8.75 3.79
N THR A 101 4.94 -9.87 3.87
CA THR A 101 6.37 -9.93 3.59
C THR A 101 6.63 -10.73 2.32
N PHE A 102 7.70 -10.39 1.62
CA PHE A 102 8.14 -11.05 0.39
C PHE A 102 9.67 -11.08 0.36
N GLN A 103 10.23 -12.11 -0.25
CA GLN A 103 11.64 -12.12 -0.63
C GLN A 103 11.81 -11.37 -1.96
N LEU A 104 12.68 -10.35 -2.01
CA LEU A 104 12.81 -9.44 -3.16
C LEU A 104 13.28 -10.16 -4.43
N SER A 105 14.23 -11.08 -4.29
CA SER A 105 14.83 -11.87 -5.35
C SER A 105 13.99 -13.08 -5.80
N HIS A 106 12.86 -13.36 -5.14
CA HIS A 106 12.07 -14.55 -5.42
C HIS A 106 11.38 -14.47 -6.79
N TRP A 107 11.52 -15.53 -7.59
CA TRP A 107 11.03 -15.58 -8.98
C TRP A 107 9.50 -15.50 -9.11
N ASP A 108 8.77 -16.06 -8.14
CA ASP A 108 7.30 -15.97 -8.06
C ASP A 108 6.78 -14.64 -7.50
N ARG A 109 7.66 -13.72 -7.08
CA ARG A 109 7.22 -12.43 -6.56
C ARG A 109 6.60 -11.63 -7.70
N ALA A 110 5.30 -11.37 -7.57
CA ALA A 110 4.62 -10.48 -8.49
C ALA A 110 5.28 -9.08 -8.46
N PRO A 111 5.33 -8.38 -9.60
CA PRO A 111 5.79 -7.01 -9.62
C PRO A 111 4.91 -6.16 -8.69
N LEU A 112 5.50 -5.10 -8.13
CA LEU A 112 4.75 -4.16 -7.32
C LEU A 112 3.57 -3.58 -8.12
N GLY A 113 3.80 -3.27 -9.40
CA GLY A 113 2.80 -2.69 -10.29
C GLY A 113 2.80 -1.17 -10.25
N ASP A 114 1.77 -0.57 -10.82
CA ASP A 114 1.62 0.90 -10.89
C ASP A 114 1.04 1.46 -9.58
N MET A 115 1.91 1.83 -8.65
CA MET A 115 1.49 2.47 -7.40
C MET A 115 0.96 3.88 -7.60
N PRO A 116 1.54 4.77 -8.43
CA PRO A 116 0.98 6.08 -8.72
C PRO A 116 -0.48 6.02 -9.17
N ALA A 117 -0.82 5.17 -10.16
CA ALA A 117 -2.19 5.01 -10.62
C ALA A 117 -3.11 4.44 -9.54
N THR A 118 -2.61 3.49 -8.74
CA THR A 118 -3.36 2.90 -7.62
C THR A 118 -3.68 3.94 -6.54
N LEU A 119 -2.69 4.75 -6.15
CA LEU A 119 -2.86 5.83 -5.17
C LEU A 119 -3.82 6.89 -5.70
N LEU A 120 -3.69 7.28 -6.97
CA LEU A 120 -4.60 8.22 -7.61
C LEU A 120 -6.05 7.70 -7.61
N ALA A 121 -6.26 6.42 -7.94
CA ALA A 121 -7.58 5.80 -7.90
C ALA A 121 -8.21 5.81 -6.49
N VAL A 122 -7.39 5.64 -5.44
CA VAL A 122 -7.85 5.74 -4.04
C VAL A 122 -8.21 7.18 -3.69
N LEU A 123 -7.32 8.13 -3.99
CA LEU A 123 -7.46 9.55 -3.62
C LEU A 123 -8.62 10.25 -4.34
N LEU A 124 -8.94 9.82 -5.56
CA LEU A 124 -10.05 10.36 -6.34
C LEU A 124 -11.39 9.66 -6.07
N GLY A 125 -11.43 8.74 -5.10
CA GLY A 125 -12.65 8.06 -4.69
C GLY A 125 -13.74 9.03 -4.22
N SER A 126 -15.00 8.62 -4.36
CA SER A 126 -16.18 9.46 -4.10
C SER A 126 -16.42 9.84 -2.63
N GLU A 127 -15.75 9.20 -1.68
CA GLU A 127 -15.90 9.47 -0.25
C GLU A 127 -14.57 9.97 0.30
N ALA A 128 -14.63 11.04 1.10
CA ALA A 128 -13.45 11.60 1.76
C ALA A 128 -12.82 10.54 2.67
N PHE A 129 -11.57 10.20 2.39
CA PHE A 129 -10.84 9.14 3.04
C PHE A 129 -9.37 9.55 3.15
N ASP A 130 -8.88 9.69 4.38
CA ASP A 130 -7.50 10.10 4.60
C ASP A 130 -6.57 8.92 4.33
N MET A 131 -5.64 9.09 3.40
CA MET A 131 -4.57 8.14 3.15
C MET A 131 -3.21 8.77 3.41
N VAL A 132 -2.38 8.01 4.13
CA VAL A 132 -0.94 8.21 4.17
C VAL A 132 -0.29 7.10 3.35
N TYR A 133 0.59 7.47 2.43
CA TYR A 133 1.43 6.52 1.73
C TYR A 133 2.88 6.81 2.05
N THR A 134 3.66 5.75 2.27
CA THR A 134 5.10 5.83 2.46
C THR A 134 5.75 4.67 1.71
N HIS A 135 6.73 4.98 0.87
CA HIS A 135 7.55 3.97 0.19
C HIS A 135 9.01 4.24 0.47
N VAL A 136 9.68 3.23 1.02
CA VAL A 136 11.09 3.26 1.35
C VAL A 136 11.80 2.20 0.51
N VAL A 137 12.85 2.61 -0.19
CA VAL A 137 13.79 1.72 -0.88
C VAL A 137 15.16 2.01 -0.29
N ASP A 138 15.64 1.10 0.57
CA ASP A 138 16.85 1.29 1.37
C ASP A 138 16.87 2.65 2.12
N ALA A 139 17.71 3.60 1.70
CA ALA A 139 17.80 4.91 2.33
C ALA A 139 16.82 5.95 1.77
N ASN A 140 16.24 5.69 0.59
CA ASN A 140 15.37 6.64 -0.08
C ASN A 140 13.93 6.48 0.39
N ARG A 141 13.21 7.60 0.52
CA ARG A 141 11.83 7.64 0.98
C ARG A 141 11.01 8.61 0.15
N PHE A 142 9.81 8.18 -0.22
CA PHE A 142 8.75 9.02 -0.73
C PHE A 142 7.52 8.86 0.18
N SER A 143 6.83 9.95 0.48
CA SER A 143 5.66 9.93 1.34
C SER A 143 4.66 10.99 0.91
N ILE A 144 3.38 10.68 1.05
CA ILE A 144 2.28 11.63 0.88
C ILE A 144 1.27 11.48 2.02
N ASP A 145 0.70 12.60 2.46
CA ASP A 145 -0.47 12.62 3.33
C ASP A 145 -1.58 13.40 2.64
N SER A 146 -2.67 12.71 2.32
CA SER A 146 -3.82 13.32 1.64
C SER A 146 -4.50 14.44 2.44
N ALA A 147 -4.36 14.46 3.78
CA ALA A 147 -4.90 15.52 4.62
C ALA A 147 -4.04 16.79 4.49
N GLU A 148 -2.72 16.64 4.42
CA GLU A 148 -1.80 17.75 4.13
C GLU A 148 -2.04 18.32 2.73
N LEU A 149 -2.15 17.44 1.72
CA LEU A 149 -2.47 17.85 0.34
C LEU A 149 -3.77 18.67 0.26
N ARG A 150 -4.83 18.24 0.95
CA ARG A 150 -6.09 19.01 1.02
C ARG A 150 -5.91 20.34 1.73
N GLY A 151 -5.11 20.39 2.80
CA GLY A 151 -4.79 21.62 3.51
C GLY A 151 -4.09 22.65 2.62
N GLU A 152 -3.17 22.20 1.75
CA GLU A 152 -2.47 23.07 0.79
C GLU A 152 -3.36 23.55 -0.36
N LEU A 153 -4.26 22.68 -0.85
CA LEU A 153 -5.18 23.01 -1.95
C LEU A 153 -6.35 23.90 -1.53
N GLY A 154 -6.66 23.98 -0.24
CA GLY A 154 -7.78 24.74 0.29
C GLY A 154 -9.13 24.25 -0.25
N GLU A 155 -9.86 25.13 -0.93
CA GLU A 155 -11.20 24.85 -1.48
C GLU A 155 -11.17 24.06 -2.81
N VAL A 156 -9.99 23.89 -3.43
CA VAL A 156 -9.90 23.20 -4.71
C VAL A 156 -9.94 21.68 -4.48
N PRO A 157 -10.95 20.96 -4.99
CA PRO A 157 -11.06 19.53 -4.75
C PRO A 157 -9.97 18.76 -5.51
N LEU A 158 -9.52 17.63 -4.93
CA LEU A 158 -8.59 16.70 -5.60
C LEU A 158 -9.12 16.18 -6.94
N THR A 159 -10.44 16.21 -7.14
CA THR A 159 -11.11 15.82 -8.39
C THR A 159 -11.03 16.86 -9.50
N HIS A 160 -10.48 18.05 -9.24
CA HIS A 160 -10.29 19.06 -10.27
C HIS A 160 -9.24 18.60 -11.31
N PRO A 161 -9.49 18.66 -12.63
CA PRO A 161 -8.59 18.06 -13.64
C PRO A 161 -7.13 18.52 -13.55
N ALA A 162 -6.88 19.81 -13.28
CA ALA A 162 -5.52 20.31 -13.13
C ALA A 162 -4.82 19.74 -11.88
N VAL A 163 -5.56 19.50 -10.80
CA VAL A 163 -5.02 18.89 -9.57
C VAL A 163 -4.78 17.41 -9.78
N GLN A 164 -5.68 16.72 -10.48
CA GLN A 164 -5.49 15.30 -10.85
C GLN A 164 -4.23 15.10 -11.67
N GLN A 165 -4.02 15.94 -12.69
CA GLN A 165 -2.82 15.86 -13.53
C GLN A 165 -1.55 16.13 -12.72
N TRP A 166 -1.54 17.21 -11.93
CA TRP A 166 -0.41 17.53 -11.04
C TRP A 166 -0.11 16.39 -10.05
N LEU A 167 -1.14 15.82 -9.43
CA LEU A 167 -0.99 14.74 -8.47
C LEU A 167 -0.44 13.47 -9.12
N ALA A 168 -0.89 13.14 -10.33
CA ALA A 168 -0.36 12.01 -11.10
C ALA A 168 1.14 12.19 -11.38
N ASP A 169 1.54 13.38 -11.83
CA ASP A 169 2.95 13.70 -12.12
C ASP A 169 3.80 13.68 -10.85
N TYR A 170 3.28 14.25 -9.75
CA TYR A 170 3.94 14.26 -8.45
C TYR A 170 4.16 12.86 -7.88
N LEU A 171 3.16 11.97 -7.96
CA LEU A 171 3.27 10.58 -7.55
C LEU A 171 4.30 9.81 -8.39
N ALA A 172 4.27 9.98 -9.72
CA ALA A 172 5.20 9.31 -10.63
C ALA A 172 6.64 9.81 -10.49
N GLU A 173 6.86 11.09 -10.21
CA GLU A 173 8.19 11.62 -9.88
C GLU A 173 8.68 11.11 -8.53
N GLY A 174 7.82 11.08 -7.51
CA GLY A 174 8.14 10.54 -6.19
C GLY A 174 8.58 9.08 -6.21
N GLU A 175 7.86 8.23 -6.97
CA GLU A 175 8.23 6.83 -7.18
C GLU A 175 9.56 6.69 -7.94
N ARG A 176 9.78 7.47 -9.00
CA ARG A 176 11.07 7.43 -9.72
C ARG A 176 12.24 7.87 -8.84
N ALA A 177 12.04 8.86 -7.98
CA ALA A 177 13.09 9.40 -7.12
C ALA A 177 13.61 8.40 -6.07
N ILE A 178 12.77 7.45 -5.60
CA ILE A 178 13.19 6.45 -4.62
C ILE A 178 14.01 5.31 -5.22
N TYR A 179 13.76 4.96 -6.49
CA TYR A 179 14.55 3.97 -7.22
C TYR A 179 15.79 4.56 -7.91
N GLY A 180 15.73 5.83 -8.35
CA GLY A 180 16.77 6.47 -9.15
C GLY A 180 18.00 6.99 -8.40
N LYS A 181 18.02 7.01 -7.06
CA LYS A 181 19.15 7.52 -6.26
C LYS A 181 20.23 6.49 -5.95
N ALA A 182 20.15 5.28 -6.50
CA ALA A 182 21.14 4.22 -6.26
C ALA A 182 22.43 4.35 -7.11
N GLU A 183 22.55 5.32 -8.02
CA GLU A 183 23.65 5.38 -9.01
C GLU A 183 24.69 6.50 -8.83
N ASP A 184 24.64 7.36 -7.80
CA ASP A 184 25.57 8.52 -7.70
C ASP A 184 26.66 8.41 -6.61
N THR A 185 27.12 7.20 -6.27
CA THR A 185 28.27 7.03 -5.34
C THR A 185 29.40 6.17 -5.91
N GLY A 186 29.70 6.30 -7.21
CA GLY A 186 30.81 5.57 -7.84
C GLY A 186 31.51 6.35 -8.94
N GLY A 187 32.44 7.25 -8.57
CA GLY A 187 33.38 7.79 -9.56
C GLY A 187 34.01 9.15 -9.29
N SER A 188 34.44 9.44 -8.06
CA SER A 188 35.48 10.45 -7.83
C SER A 188 36.56 9.86 -6.94
N GLU A 189 37.42 9.04 -7.55
CA GLU A 189 38.77 8.85 -7.03
C GLU A 189 39.73 9.46 -8.05
N ALA A 190 40.26 10.60 -7.63
CA ALA A 190 41.46 11.18 -8.16
C ALA A 190 42.64 10.21 -8.01
N HIS A 191 43.55 10.23 -8.99
CA HIS A 191 45.01 10.40 -8.83
C HIS A 191 45.77 9.72 -9.98
N PRO A 192 47.00 10.15 -10.33
CA PRO A 192 47.67 11.44 -10.08
C PRO A 192 47.98 12.23 -11.36
#